data_AF-A0A933N022-F1
#
_entry.id   AF-A0A933N022-F1
#
_cell.length_a   1.000
_cell.length_b   1.000
_cell.length_c   1.000
_cell.angle_alpha   90.00
_cell.angle_beta   90.00
_cell.angle_gamma   90.00
#
_symmetry.space_group_name_H-M   'P 1'
#
loop_
_entity.id
_entity.type
_entity.pdbx_description
1 polymer ?
#
loop_
_entity_poly.entity_id
_entity_poly.type
_entity_poly.pdbx_seq_one_letter_code
_entity_poly.pdbx_strand_id
1 'polypeptide(L)'
;MNLRRQITAEELEHLYLDERLTIEEIADHFDVGATTIRRRMDDLGIPTRPRGPDVDPNARISLEWSNELAYAVGLIATDGNLSPDGRHMTMVSKDRDLLETFRACLKLENRISPHFSLHGIYNRVAWGNRQFYDWLLSIGLMPAKSLKLGALEVPDGYFADFVRGCLDGDGSILTYTDRYNFYKGKNYVNERLFVVFFSSSITFLEWLEIGIARLADAHGSLVAEK
;
A
#
# COMPACT_ATOMS: atom_id res chain seq x y z
N MET A 1 45.52 -33.23 -9.03
CA MET A 1 44.82 -33.31 -7.73
C MET A 1 43.40 -32.81 -7.94
N ASN A 2 42.36 -33.57 -7.61
CA ASN A 2 40.98 -33.19 -7.94
C ASN A 2 40.49 -32.17 -6.90
N LEU A 3 40.68 -30.87 -7.17
CA LEU A 3 40.37 -29.73 -6.30
C LEU A 3 38.93 -29.76 -5.73
N ARG A 4 38.00 -30.49 -6.38
CA ARG A 4 36.63 -30.74 -5.89
C ARG A 4 36.55 -31.39 -4.51
N ARG A 5 37.57 -32.15 -4.08
CA ARG A 5 37.52 -32.92 -2.82
C ARG A 5 38.02 -32.15 -1.60
N GLN A 6 38.54 -30.93 -1.77
CA GLN A 6 39.05 -30.12 -0.66
C GLN A 6 37.99 -29.19 -0.06
N ILE A 7 36.95 -28.83 -0.81
CA ILE A 7 35.89 -27.96 -0.31
C ILE A 7 34.87 -28.81 0.46
N THR A 8 34.89 -28.67 1.78
CA THR A 8 33.97 -29.34 2.70
C THR A 8 32.60 -28.65 2.71
N ALA A 9 31.57 -29.34 3.20
CA ALA A 9 30.24 -28.75 3.33
C ALA A 9 30.24 -27.63 4.38
N GLU A 10 30.91 -27.85 5.51
CA GLU A 10 31.01 -26.91 6.63
C GLU A 10 31.67 -25.60 6.21
N GLU A 11 32.79 -25.64 5.49
CA GLU A 11 33.45 -24.43 4.98
C GLU A 11 32.59 -23.71 3.95
N LEU A 12 31.93 -24.45 3.06
CA LEU A 12 31.12 -23.85 2.01
C LEU A 12 29.85 -23.21 2.56
N GLU A 13 29.22 -23.83 3.56
CA GLU A 13 28.10 -23.27 4.32
C GLU A 13 28.53 -22.04 5.10
N HIS A 14 29.65 -22.09 5.81
CA HIS A 14 30.16 -20.95 6.57
C HIS A 14 30.42 -19.73 5.68
N LEU A 15 31.19 -19.89 4.60
CA LEU A 15 31.51 -18.81 3.68
C LEU A 15 30.27 -18.26 2.96
N TYR A 16 29.32 -19.13 2.59
CA TYR A 16 28.15 -18.73 1.80
C TYR A 16 26.97 -18.20 2.62
N LEU A 17 26.70 -18.79 3.79
CA LEU A 17 25.55 -18.51 4.64
C LEU A 17 25.91 -17.54 5.77
N ASP A 18 27.05 -17.74 6.44
CA ASP A 18 27.45 -16.92 7.60
C ASP A 18 28.20 -15.67 7.16
N GLU A 19 29.26 -15.82 6.37
CA GLU A 19 30.08 -14.70 5.87
C GLU A 19 29.45 -13.99 4.66
N ARG A 20 28.40 -14.57 4.08
CA ARG A 20 27.62 -14.05 2.93
C ARG A 20 28.41 -13.78 1.65
N LEU A 21 29.57 -14.39 1.46
CA LEU A 21 30.36 -14.27 0.22
C LEU A 21 29.60 -14.80 -0.99
N THR A 22 29.68 -14.11 -2.11
CA THR A 22 29.10 -14.52 -3.40
C THR A 22 29.77 -15.80 -3.92
N ILE A 23 29.12 -16.48 -4.87
CA ILE A 23 29.70 -17.69 -5.49
C ILE A 23 31.04 -17.35 -6.14
N GLU A 24 31.15 -16.15 -6.70
CA GLU A 24 32.34 -15.59 -7.33
C GLU A 24 33.46 -15.34 -6.31
N GLU A 25 33.17 -14.70 -5.17
CA GLU A 25 34.17 -14.46 -4.12
C GLU A 25 34.65 -15.76 -3.48
N ILE A 26 33.76 -16.74 -3.29
CA ILE A 26 34.13 -18.08 -2.81
C ILE A 26 35.00 -18.79 -3.85
N ALA A 27 34.70 -18.62 -5.14
CA ALA A 27 35.48 -19.20 -6.22
C ALA A 27 36.91 -18.65 -6.24
N ASP A 28 37.06 -17.34 -6.06
CA ASP A 28 38.35 -16.66 -5.93
C ASP A 28 39.10 -17.12 -4.67
N HIS A 29 38.40 -17.30 -3.55
CA HIS A 29 38.99 -17.79 -2.29
C HIS A 29 39.64 -19.17 -2.44
N PHE A 30 39.03 -20.06 -3.23
CA PHE A 30 39.53 -21.42 -3.47
C PHE A 30 40.35 -21.57 -4.75
N ASP A 31 40.60 -20.50 -5.51
CA ASP A 31 41.25 -20.51 -6.82
C ASP A 31 40.60 -21.53 -7.80
N VAL A 32 39.28 -21.49 -7.89
CA VAL A 32 38.46 -22.36 -8.75
C VAL A 32 37.46 -21.53 -9.55
N GLY A 33 36.84 -22.11 -10.57
CA GLY A 33 35.74 -21.44 -11.28
C GLY A 33 34.44 -21.41 -10.46
N ALA A 34 33.65 -20.34 -10.58
CA ALA A 34 32.31 -20.21 -9.98
C ALA A 34 31.37 -21.38 -10.28
N THR A 35 31.49 -21.97 -11.48
CA THR A 35 30.74 -23.17 -11.87
C THR A 35 31.12 -24.39 -11.02
N THR A 36 32.35 -24.47 -10.53
CA THR A 36 32.81 -25.53 -9.62
C THR A 36 32.15 -25.38 -8.25
N ILE A 37 32.12 -24.16 -7.71
CA ILE A 37 31.43 -23.85 -6.45
C ILE A 37 29.94 -24.15 -6.58
N ARG A 38 29.27 -23.67 -7.64
CA ARG A 38 27.84 -23.91 -7.85
C ARG A 38 27.50 -25.40 -7.93
N ARG A 39 28.26 -26.18 -8.72
CA ARG A 39 28.05 -27.63 -8.80
C ARG A 39 28.32 -28.32 -7.47
N ARG A 40 29.28 -27.83 -6.69
CA ARG A 40 29.59 -28.37 -5.37
C ARG A 40 28.47 -28.09 -4.37
N MET A 41 27.87 -26.90 -4.40
CA MET A 41 26.66 -26.58 -3.63
C MET A 41 25.50 -27.49 -4.01
N ASP A 42 25.29 -27.74 -5.31
CA ASP A 42 24.27 -28.67 -5.80
C ASP A 42 24.51 -30.11 -5.30
N ASP A 43 25.76 -30.59 -5.37
CA ASP A 43 26.16 -31.92 -4.88
C ASP A 43 25.95 -32.08 -3.36
N LEU A 44 26.04 -30.98 -2.61
CA LEU A 44 25.88 -30.92 -1.15
C LEU A 44 24.47 -30.55 -0.69
N GLY A 45 23.57 -30.20 -1.62
CA GLY A 45 22.20 -29.78 -1.31
C GLY A 45 22.08 -28.38 -0.69
N ILE A 46 23.09 -27.52 -0.86
CA ILE A 46 23.06 -26.14 -0.34
C ILE A 46 22.22 -25.28 -1.29
N PRO A 47 21.06 -24.75 -0.86
CA PRO A 47 20.20 -23.96 -1.73
C PRO A 47 20.84 -22.62 -2.07
N THR A 48 20.68 -22.18 -3.32
CA THR A 48 21.17 -20.87 -3.73
C THR A 48 20.27 -19.76 -3.21
N ARG A 49 20.89 -18.67 -2.73
CA ARG A 49 20.19 -17.44 -2.34
C ARG A 49 19.25 -16.98 -3.46
N PRO A 50 18.03 -16.51 -3.11
CA PRO A 50 17.11 -15.96 -4.09
C PRO A 50 17.74 -14.79 -4.84
N ARG A 51 17.43 -14.66 -6.13
CA ARG A 51 17.96 -13.56 -6.95
C ARG A 51 17.39 -12.23 -6.45
N GLY A 52 18.27 -11.33 -6.01
CA GLY A 52 17.94 -9.98 -5.57
C GLY A 52 18.96 -9.45 -4.55
N PRO A 53 18.93 -8.15 -4.23
CA PRO A 53 19.73 -7.62 -3.12
C PRO A 53 19.39 -8.32 -1.79
N ASP A 54 20.42 -8.65 -0.99
CA ASP A 54 20.29 -9.25 0.36
C ASP A 54 19.59 -8.31 1.37
N VAL A 55 19.42 -7.04 1.00
CA VAL A 55 18.61 -6.04 1.69
C VAL A 55 17.32 -5.91 0.90
N ASP A 56 16.18 -6.19 1.55
CA ASP A 56 14.89 -5.94 0.93
C ASP A 56 14.77 -4.45 0.56
N PRO A 57 14.75 -4.07 -0.73
CA PRO A 57 14.58 -2.67 -1.11
C PRO A 57 13.21 -2.13 -0.67
N ASN A 58 12.32 -3.01 -0.21
CA ASN A 58 10.98 -2.72 0.31
C ASN A 58 10.93 -2.44 1.82
N ALA A 59 12.03 -2.59 2.56
CA ALA A 59 12.09 -2.39 4.03
C ALA A 59 11.83 -0.94 4.50
N ARG A 60 11.36 -0.06 3.61
CA ARG A 60 11.10 1.36 3.89
C ARG A 60 9.69 1.63 4.38
N ILE A 61 8.73 0.76 4.04
CA ILE A 61 7.35 0.90 4.49
C ILE A 61 7.19 0.07 5.77
N SER A 62 6.93 0.74 6.89
CA SER A 62 6.51 0.07 8.12
C SER A 62 5.11 -0.51 7.94
N LEU A 63 4.92 -1.77 8.34
CA LEU A 63 3.61 -2.44 8.31
C LEU A 63 2.90 -2.36 9.67
N GLU A 64 3.52 -1.72 10.64
CA GLU A 64 2.87 -1.39 11.91
C GLU A 64 1.90 -0.22 11.68
N TRP A 65 0.69 -0.35 12.23
CA TRP A 65 -0.31 0.70 12.13
C TRP A 65 0.20 2.01 12.74
N SER A 66 0.10 3.07 11.94
CA SER A 66 0.28 4.46 12.35
C SER A 66 -0.82 5.30 11.72
N ASN A 67 -1.00 6.54 12.20
CA ASN A 67 -1.98 7.46 11.63
C ASN A 67 -1.69 7.74 10.15
N GLU A 68 -0.41 7.88 9.79
CA GLU A 68 0.04 8.09 8.41
C GLU A 68 -0.23 6.88 7.53
N LEU A 69 0.04 5.66 8.04
CA LEU A 69 -0.26 4.44 7.30
C LEU A 69 -1.77 4.29 7.09
N ALA A 70 -2.58 4.58 8.11
CA ALA A 70 -4.03 4.50 8.02
C ALA A 70 -4.61 5.49 7.01
N TYR A 71 -4.14 6.74 7.04
CA TYR A 71 -4.48 7.73 6.03
C TYR A 71 -4.11 7.27 4.61
N ALA A 72 -2.89 6.74 4.42
CA ALA A 72 -2.47 6.21 3.14
C ALA A 72 -3.30 5.00 2.69
N VAL A 73 -3.69 4.10 3.60
CA VAL A 73 -4.60 2.98 3.31
C VAL A 73 -5.97 3.48 2.89
N GLY A 74 -6.50 4.55 3.50
CA GLY A 74 -7.75 5.20 3.10
C GLY A 74 -7.69 5.73 1.66
N LEU A 75 -6.61 6.40 1.28
CA LEU A 75 -6.36 6.84 -0.09
C LEU A 75 -6.21 5.65 -1.06
N ILE A 76 -5.53 4.58 -0.64
CA ILE A 76 -5.41 3.37 -1.47
C ILE A 76 -6.79 2.73 -1.65
N ALA A 77 -7.65 2.74 -0.63
CA ALA A 77 -9.00 2.16 -0.65
C ALA A 77 -9.93 2.86 -1.64
N THR A 78 -9.70 4.14 -1.93
CA THR A 78 -10.45 4.94 -2.91
C THR A 78 -9.71 4.97 -4.26
N ASP A 79 -8.72 5.84 -4.39
CA ASP A 79 -8.02 6.18 -5.64
C ASP A 79 -6.89 5.21 -6.03
N GLY A 80 -6.48 4.32 -5.12
CA GLY A 80 -5.38 3.40 -5.37
C GLY A 80 -5.70 2.31 -6.39
N ASN A 81 -4.66 1.72 -6.96
CA ASN A 81 -4.78 0.50 -7.76
C ASN A 81 -3.67 -0.49 -7.40
N LEU A 82 -4.08 -1.73 -7.12
CA LEU A 82 -3.19 -2.87 -6.91
C LEU A 82 -3.10 -3.63 -8.24
N SER A 83 -1.88 -3.75 -8.78
CA SER A 83 -1.63 -4.46 -10.03
C SER A 83 -1.85 -5.97 -9.85
N PRO A 84 -2.46 -6.67 -10.83
CA PRO A 84 -2.62 -8.12 -10.79
C PRO A 84 -1.30 -8.91 -10.72
N ASP A 85 -0.15 -8.27 -10.92
CA ASP A 85 1.17 -8.90 -10.80
C ASP A 85 1.61 -9.18 -9.35
N GLY A 86 0.81 -8.77 -8.35
CA GLY A 86 1.04 -9.11 -6.95
C GLY A 86 2.16 -8.32 -6.27
N ARG A 87 2.65 -7.23 -6.88
CA ARG A 87 3.70 -6.41 -6.27
C ARG A 87 3.63 -4.92 -6.55
N HIS A 88 3.03 -4.49 -7.65
CA HIS A 88 2.98 -3.07 -7.98
C HIS A 88 1.68 -2.42 -7.52
N MET A 89 1.80 -1.19 -7.04
CA MET A 89 0.68 -0.31 -6.78
C MET A 89 0.87 1.02 -7.49
N THR A 90 -0.24 1.69 -7.73
CA THR A 90 -0.28 3.03 -8.30
C THR A 90 -1.31 3.90 -7.60
N MET A 91 -0.97 5.16 -7.39
CA MET A 91 -1.91 6.23 -7.04
C MET A 91 -1.91 7.23 -8.17
N VAL A 92 -3.09 7.68 -8.58
CA VAL A 92 -3.27 8.71 -9.61
C VAL A 92 -4.17 9.79 -9.05
N SER A 93 -3.77 11.05 -9.17
CA SER A 93 -4.63 12.17 -8.78
C SER A 93 -4.39 13.39 -9.67
N LYS A 94 -5.39 14.26 -9.79
CA LYS A 94 -5.21 15.60 -10.36
C LYS A 94 -4.43 16.50 -9.40
N ASP A 95 -4.63 16.30 -8.10
CA ASP A 95 -3.94 17.03 -7.05
C ASP A 95 -2.55 16.42 -6.83
N ARG A 96 -1.52 17.22 -7.10
CA ARG A 96 -0.13 16.80 -6.89
C ARG A 96 0.25 16.83 -5.41
N ASP A 97 -0.29 17.76 -4.63
CA ASP A 97 0.03 17.92 -3.22
C ASP A 97 -0.54 16.75 -2.40
N LEU A 98 -1.69 16.21 -2.81
CA LEU A 98 -2.23 14.96 -2.28
C LEU A 98 -1.25 13.80 -2.47
N LEU A 99 -0.63 13.69 -3.66
CA LEU A 99 0.35 12.63 -3.94
C LEU A 99 1.67 12.84 -3.19
N GLU A 100 2.12 14.08 -2.98
CA GLU A 100 3.29 14.35 -2.14
C GLU A 100 3.00 13.99 -0.67
N THR A 101 1.80 14.29 -0.16
CA THR A 101 1.34 13.88 1.17
C THR A 101 1.31 12.35 1.30
N PHE A 102 0.69 11.67 0.34
CA PHE A 102 0.67 10.21 0.26
C PHE A 102 2.07 9.59 0.28
N ARG A 103 3.00 10.16 -0.51
CA ARG A 103 4.40 9.72 -0.52
C ARG A 103 5.07 9.92 0.83
N ALA A 104 4.82 11.04 1.51
CA ALA A 104 5.38 11.30 2.82
C ALA A 104 4.88 10.27 3.85
N CYS A 105 3.57 9.96 3.84
CA CYS A 105 2.97 8.96 4.72
C CYS A 105 3.62 7.57 4.58
N LEU A 106 3.90 7.14 3.35
CA LEU A 106 4.53 5.84 3.06
C LEU A 106 6.05 5.91 2.91
N LYS A 107 6.68 7.08 3.14
CA LYS A 107 8.12 7.32 2.95
C LYS A 107 8.63 6.89 1.57
N LEU A 108 7.84 7.18 0.53
CA LEU A 108 8.16 6.83 -0.86
C LEU A 108 9.06 7.87 -1.53
N GLU A 109 10.21 7.41 -2.02
CA GLU A 109 11.13 8.23 -2.83
C GLU A 109 10.76 8.24 -4.32
N ASN A 110 9.79 7.43 -4.73
CA ASN A 110 9.33 7.31 -6.12
C ASN A 110 8.83 8.65 -6.66
N ARG A 111 9.34 9.01 -7.85
CA ARG A 111 8.96 10.25 -8.52
C ARG A 111 7.47 10.30 -8.87
N ILE A 112 6.84 11.45 -8.64
CA ILE A 112 5.56 11.80 -9.27
C ILE A 112 5.77 12.06 -10.77
N SER A 113 5.12 11.26 -11.60
CA SER A 113 5.22 11.28 -13.06
C SER A 113 3.88 11.66 -13.71
N PRO A 114 3.88 12.31 -14.89
CA PRO A 114 2.65 12.53 -15.64
C PRO A 114 2.00 11.21 -16.06
N HIS A 115 0.68 11.15 -15.97
CA HIS A 115 -0.15 10.05 -16.42
C HIS A 115 -1.20 10.55 -17.41
N PHE A 116 -1.17 10.02 -18.62
CA PHE A 116 -2.05 10.42 -19.70
C PHE A 116 -3.24 9.48 -19.76
N SER A 117 -4.45 10.02 -19.67
CA SER A 117 -5.69 9.27 -19.89
C SER A 117 -6.54 9.97 -20.95
N LEU A 118 -7.60 9.30 -21.41
CA LEU A 118 -8.60 9.90 -22.30
C LEU A 118 -9.26 11.15 -21.71
N HIS A 119 -9.28 11.26 -20.38
CA HIS A 119 -9.93 12.33 -19.62
C HIS A 119 -8.94 13.44 -19.20
N GLY A 120 -7.74 13.46 -19.77
CA GLY A 120 -6.73 14.49 -19.51
C GLY A 120 -5.43 13.95 -18.89
N ILE A 121 -4.62 14.90 -18.42
CA ILE A 121 -3.30 14.65 -17.81
C ILE A 121 -3.45 14.67 -16.29
N TYR A 122 -2.90 13.66 -15.64
CA TYR A 122 -2.94 13.45 -14.20
C TYR A 122 -1.51 13.29 -13.67
N ASN A 123 -1.37 13.32 -12.35
CA ASN A 123 -0.12 12.98 -11.67
C ASN A 123 -0.22 11.52 -11.19
N ARG A 124 0.89 10.79 -11.22
CA ARG A 124 0.96 9.39 -10.79
C ARG A 124 2.21 9.08 -10.00
N VAL A 125 2.02 8.38 -8.89
CA VAL A 125 3.07 7.67 -8.16
C VAL A 125 2.90 6.18 -8.41
N ALA A 126 3.96 5.51 -8.82
CA ALA A 126 3.99 4.06 -9.02
C ALA A 126 5.17 3.47 -8.24
N TRP A 127 4.92 2.39 -7.51
CA TRP A 127 5.93 1.71 -6.71
C TRP A 127 5.64 0.21 -6.66
N GLY A 128 6.67 -0.57 -6.38
CA GLY A 128 6.56 -2.01 -6.21
C GLY A 128 7.03 -2.40 -4.82
N ASN A 129 6.23 -3.18 -4.11
CA ASN A 129 6.57 -3.75 -2.81
C ASN A 129 5.69 -4.97 -2.55
N ARG A 130 6.28 -6.17 -2.62
CA ARG A 130 5.52 -7.42 -2.45
C ARG A 130 4.99 -7.58 -1.03
N GLN A 131 5.81 -7.27 -0.02
CA GLN A 131 5.43 -7.43 1.38
C GLN A 131 4.25 -6.51 1.75
N PHE A 132 4.32 -5.25 1.33
CA PHE A 132 3.24 -4.29 1.52
C PHE A 132 2.00 -4.68 0.72
N TYR A 133 2.17 -5.17 -0.51
CA TYR A 133 1.05 -5.68 -1.32
C TYR A 133 0.32 -6.83 -0.60
N ASP A 134 1.06 -7.85 -0.16
CA ASP A 134 0.52 -9.01 0.55
C ASP A 134 -0.13 -8.58 1.89
N TRP A 135 0.42 -7.59 2.58
CA TRP A 135 -0.19 -7.00 3.77
C TRP A 135 -1.50 -6.28 3.47
N LEU A 136 -1.58 -5.47 2.40
CA LEU A 136 -2.83 -4.84 1.96
C LEU A 136 -3.89 -5.89 1.66
N LEU A 137 -3.51 -7.01 1.03
CA LEU A 137 -4.43 -8.14 0.82
C LEU A 137 -4.93 -8.72 2.15
N SER A 138 -4.04 -8.91 3.12
CA SER A 138 -4.43 -9.48 4.42
C SER A 138 -5.42 -8.63 5.21
N ILE A 139 -5.41 -7.30 5.04
CA ILE A 139 -6.38 -6.41 5.68
C ILE A 139 -7.67 -6.24 4.86
N GLY A 140 -7.82 -6.96 3.74
CA GLY A 140 -9.04 -6.98 2.91
C GLY A 140 -9.03 -6.09 1.66
N LEU A 141 -7.93 -5.38 1.37
CA LEU A 141 -7.80 -4.68 0.08
C LEU A 141 -7.51 -5.66 -1.05
N MET A 142 -7.80 -5.27 -2.28
CA MET A 142 -7.59 -6.14 -3.44
C MET A 142 -7.51 -5.36 -4.76
N PRO A 143 -6.98 -5.98 -5.84
CA PRO A 143 -7.15 -5.49 -7.21
C PRO A 143 -8.63 -5.40 -7.61
N ALA A 144 -8.95 -4.52 -8.56
CA ALA A 144 -10.30 -4.36 -9.11
C ALA A 144 -11.40 -4.21 -8.03
N LYS A 145 -11.06 -3.50 -6.95
CA LYS A 145 -11.88 -3.39 -5.73
C LYS A 145 -13.14 -2.54 -5.86
N SER A 146 -13.20 -1.59 -6.80
CA SER A 146 -14.21 -0.51 -6.81
C SER A 146 -15.67 -0.98 -6.66
N LEU A 147 -16.02 -2.18 -7.14
CA LEU A 147 -17.36 -2.75 -7.07
C LEU A 147 -17.57 -3.79 -5.95
N LYS A 148 -16.49 -4.22 -5.28
CA LYS A 148 -16.48 -5.39 -4.41
C LYS A 148 -15.77 -5.16 -3.07
N LEU A 149 -15.24 -3.96 -2.85
CA LEU A 149 -14.56 -3.61 -1.62
C LEU A 149 -15.51 -3.80 -0.43
N GLY A 150 -15.06 -4.51 0.60
CA GLY A 150 -15.82 -4.74 1.81
C GLY A 150 -15.16 -4.07 3.02
N ALA A 151 -15.43 -4.61 4.19
CA ALA A 151 -14.74 -4.22 5.41
C ALA A 151 -13.23 -4.44 5.31
N LEU A 152 -12.46 -3.51 5.88
CA LEU A 152 -11.01 -3.63 6.03
C LEU A 152 -10.65 -3.80 7.50
N GLU A 153 -9.57 -4.54 7.77
CA GLU A 153 -9.05 -4.78 9.13
C GLU A 153 -8.26 -3.57 9.67
N VAL A 154 -8.92 -2.40 9.71
CA VAL A 154 -8.37 -1.16 10.29
C VAL A 154 -8.67 -1.15 11.80
N PRO A 155 -7.67 -1.05 12.69
CA PRO A 155 -7.92 -0.96 14.12
C PRO A 155 -8.64 0.34 14.49
N ASP A 156 -9.54 0.27 15.47
CA ASP A 156 -10.40 1.39 15.89
C ASP A 156 -9.61 2.68 16.20
N GLY A 157 -8.41 2.55 16.80
CA GLY A 157 -7.55 3.70 17.14
C GLY A 157 -7.00 4.49 15.94
N TYR A 158 -7.00 3.88 14.75
CA TYR A 158 -6.52 4.51 13.51
C TYR A 158 -7.64 4.74 12.49
N PHE A 159 -8.87 4.34 12.82
CA PHE A 159 -10.00 4.40 11.91
C PHE A 159 -10.31 5.83 11.46
N ALA A 160 -10.16 6.82 12.34
CA ALA A 160 -10.37 8.22 11.99
C ALA A 160 -9.41 8.71 10.89
N ASP A 161 -8.13 8.32 10.95
CA ASP A 161 -7.14 8.69 9.93
C ASP A 161 -7.38 7.94 8.61
N PHE A 162 -7.81 6.68 8.68
CA PHE A 162 -8.30 5.95 7.52
C PHE A 162 -9.48 6.69 6.84
N VAL A 163 -10.48 7.12 7.61
CA VAL A 163 -11.64 7.88 7.11
C VAL A 163 -11.20 9.18 6.45
N ARG A 164 -10.21 9.90 7.01
CA ARG A 164 -9.62 11.08 6.39
C ARG A 164 -9.01 10.77 5.02
N GLY A 165 -8.31 9.65 4.90
CA GLY A 165 -7.76 9.20 3.62
C GLY A 165 -8.86 8.91 2.59
N CYS A 166 -9.96 8.26 3.01
CA CYS A 166 -11.11 8.05 2.13
C CYS A 166 -11.76 9.37 1.70
N LEU A 167 -11.85 10.35 2.62
CA LEU A 167 -12.44 11.66 2.35
C LEU A 167 -11.63 12.44 1.31
N ASP A 168 -10.31 12.43 1.42
CA ASP A 168 -9.45 13.16 0.49
C ASP A 168 -9.36 12.49 -0.90
N GLY A 169 -9.69 11.20 -1.01
CA GLY A 169 -9.73 10.49 -2.29
C GLY A 169 -11.10 10.56 -2.98
N ASP A 170 -12.10 9.87 -2.41
CA ASP A 170 -13.46 9.77 -2.99
C ASP A 170 -14.51 10.46 -2.08
N GLY A 171 -14.15 11.56 -1.43
CA GLY A 171 -15.07 12.29 -0.57
C GLY A 171 -15.25 13.76 -0.94
N SER A 172 -16.16 14.42 -0.22
CA SER A 172 -16.43 15.84 -0.39
C SER A 172 -16.96 16.46 0.90
N ILE A 173 -16.60 17.72 1.14
CA ILE A 173 -17.16 18.55 2.21
C ILE A 173 -18.06 19.60 1.57
N LEU A 174 -19.33 19.58 1.94
CA LEU A 174 -20.35 20.50 1.45
C LEU A 174 -20.80 21.39 2.60
N THR A 175 -20.73 22.70 2.40
CA THR A 175 -21.32 23.68 3.32
C THR A 175 -22.50 24.36 2.66
N TYR A 176 -23.63 24.47 3.34
CA TYR A 176 -24.74 25.29 2.85
C TYR A 176 -25.44 26.06 3.97
N THR A 177 -25.92 27.24 3.61
CA THR A 177 -26.69 28.10 4.49
C THR A 177 -28.17 27.69 4.45
N ASP A 178 -28.64 27.07 5.52
CA ASP A 178 -30.03 26.67 5.70
C ASP A 178 -30.88 27.84 6.19
N ARG A 179 -31.76 28.29 5.28
CA ARG A 179 -32.82 29.27 5.56
C ARG A 179 -34.21 28.66 5.44
N TYR A 180 -34.32 27.33 5.47
CA TYR A 180 -35.58 26.63 5.21
C TYR A 180 -36.70 27.15 6.11
N ASN A 181 -36.45 27.47 7.38
CA ASN A 181 -37.52 27.90 8.27
C ASN A 181 -37.98 29.37 8.12
N PHE A 182 -37.44 30.13 7.16
CA PHE A 182 -37.88 31.52 6.90
C PHE A 182 -39.36 31.57 6.50
N TYR A 183 -39.88 30.59 5.73
CA TYR A 183 -41.31 30.53 5.38
C TYR A 183 -42.21 30.25 6.60
N LYS A 184 -41.64 29.75 7.71
CA LYS A 184 -42.33 29.56 9.00
C LYS A 184 -42.17 30.76 9.93
N GLY A 185 -41.66 31.90 9.44
CA GLY A 185 -41.44 33.12 10.23
C GLY A 185 -40.25 33.02 11.19
N LYS A 186 -39.37 32.03 11.03
CA LYS A 186 -38.18 31.87 11.86
C LYS A 186 -36.97 32.51 11.17
N ASN A 187 -36.27 33.40 11.88
CA ASN A 187 -35.18 34.22 11.33
C ASN A 187 -33.77 33.70 11.67
N TYR A 188 -33.63 32.45 12.10
CA TYR A 188 -32.29 31.87 12.28
C TYR A 188 -31.73 31.38 10.95
N VAL A 189 -30.46 31.71 10.74
CA VAL A 189 -29.65 31.23 9.62
C VAL A 189 -28.73 30.16 10.20
N ASN A 190 -28.84 28.92 9.72
CA ASN A 190 -27.95 27.85 10.15
C ASN A 190 -26.94 27.57 9.05
N GLU A 191 -25.66 27.50 9.40
CA GLU A 191 -24.66 26.90 8.52
C GLU A 191 -24.63 25.41 8.78
N ARG A 192 -24.73 24.61 7.72
CA ARG A 192 -24.64 23.16 7.81
C ARG A 192 -23.42 22.68 7.05
N LEU A 193 -22.73 21.70 7.62
CA LEU A 193 -21.60 21.01 7.01
C LEU A 193 -21.98 19.54 6.82
N PHE A 194 -21.77 19.01 5.63
CA PHE A 194 -21.92 17.61 5.30
C PHE A 194 -20.60 17.07 4.79
N VAL A 195 -20.24 15.88 5.28
CA VAL A 195 -19.16 15.07 4.73
C VAL A 195 -19.82 13.95 3.93
N VAL A 196 -19.43 13.82 2.67
CA VAL A 196 -19.99 12.84 1.73
C VAL A 196 -18.86 11.94 1.27
N PHE A 197 -19.13 10.64 1.19
CA PHE A 197 -18.22 9.64 0.65
C PHE A 197 -18.88 8.96 -0.55
N PHE A 198 -18.11 8.72 -1.60
CA PHE A 198 -18.55 8.06 -2.81
C PHE A 198 -17.86 6.69 -2.93
N SER A 199 -18.60 5.68 -3.35
CA SER A 199 -18.03 4.39 -3.72
C SER A 199 -19.02 3.63 -4.59
N SER A 200 -18.51 2.84 -5.53
CA SER A 200 -19.34 1.89 -6.27
C SER A 200 -19.57 0.57 -5.51
N SER A 201 -19.00 0.42 -4.31
CA SER A 201 -19.26 -0.71 -3.42
C SER A 201 -20.14 -0.27 -2.25
N ILE A 202 -21.41 -0.69 -2.27
CA ILE A 202 -22.34 -0.42 -1.16
C ILE A 202 -21.88 -1.05 0.16
N THR A 203 -21.28 -2.25 0.08
CA THR A 203 -20.76 -2.96 1.26
C THR A 203 -19.66 -2.16 1.96
N PHE A 204 -18.82 -1.46 1.20
CA PHE A 204 -17.79 -0.58 1.75
C PHE A 204 -18.41 0.64 2.44
N LEU A 205 -19.41 1.27 1.83
CA LEU A 205 -20.09 2.43 2.41
C LEU A 205 -20.88 2.08 3.68
N GLU A 206 -21.57 0.94 3.70
CA GLU A 206 -22.26 0.43 4.90
C GLU A 206 -21.27 0.19 6.05
N TRP A 207 -20.15 -0.46 5.77
CA TRP A 207 -19.09 -0.66 6.77
C TRP A 207 -18.50 0.67 7.27
N LEU A 208 -18.25 1.61 6.36
CA LEU A 208 -17.72 2.94 6.70
C LEU A 208 -18.69 3.73 7.57
N GLU A 209 -19.99 3.74 7.23
CA GLU A 209 -21.05 4.38 8.00
C GLU A 209 -21.16 3.82 9.42
N ILE A 210 -21.18 2.48 9.56
CA ILE A 210 -21.22 1.81 10.87
C ILE A 210 -19.98 2.19 11.70
N GLY A 211 -18.80 2.20 11.08
CA GLY A 211 -17.56 2.58 11.75
C GLY A 211 -17.56 4.04 12.22
N ILE A 212 -17.99 4.97 11.35
CA ILE A 212 -18.11 6.40 11.68
C ILE A 212 -19.11 6.64 12.81
N ALA A 213 -20.28 6.01 12.76
CA ALA A 213 -21.28 6.14 13.82
C ALA A 213 -20.76 5.62 15.16
N ARG A 214 -20.07 4.48 15.16
CA ARG A 214 -19.53 3.86 16.37
C ARG A 214 -18.37 4.64 16.98
N LEU A 215 -17.48 5.19 16.16
CA LEU A 215 -16.19 5.72 16.62
C LEU A 215 -16.11 7.25 16.66
N ALA A 216 -16.97 7.94 15.90
CA ALA A 216 -17.01 9.40 15.84
C ALA A 216 -18.34 10.01 16.31
N ASP A 217 -19.32 9.19 16.71
CA ASP A 217 -20.67 9.63 17.11
C ASP A 217 -21.34 10.53 16.05
N ALA A 218 -21.05 10.25 14.78
CA ALA A 218 -21.55 10.98 13.64
C ALA A 218 -22.51 10.10 12.84
N HIS A 219 -23.71 10.62 12.57
CA HIS A 219 -24.76 9.89 11.88
C HIS A 219 -24.97 10.44 10.46
N GLY A 220 -25.17 9.52 9.52
CA GLY A 220 -25.42 9.81 8.12
C GLY A 220 -26.56 8.98 7.56
N SER A 221 -26.64 8.93 6.24
CA SER A 221 -27.54 8.05 5.52
C SER A 221 -26.94 7.70 4.17
N LEU A 222 -27.08 6.45 3.75
CA LEU A 222 -26.72 6.03 2.40
C LEU A 222 -27.76 6.53 1.39
N VAL A 223 -27.28 7.18 0.33
CA VAL A 223 -28.09 7.63 -0.79
C VAL A 223 -27.62 6.88 -2.03
N ALA A 224 -28.40 5.89 -2.46
CA ALA A 224 -28.16 5.21 -3.73
C ALA A 224 -28.82 6.00 -4.86
N GLU A 225 -28.03 6.54 -5.79
CA GLU A 225 -28.56 6.98 -7.08
C GLU A 225 -28.90 5.76 -7.93
N LYS A 226 -30.14 5.73 -8.44
CA LYS A 226 -30.67 4.66 -9.31
C LYS A 226 -30.16 4.79 -10.73
#